data_AF-A0A2S8NR77-F1
#
_entry.id   AF-A0A2S8NR77-F1
#
_cell.length_a   1.000
_cell.length_b   1.000
_cell.length_c   1.000
_cell.angle_alpha   90.00
_cell.angle_beta   90.00
_cell.angle_gamma   90.00
#
_symmetry.space_group_name_H-M   'P 1'
#
loop_
_entity.id
_entity.type
_entity.pdbx_description
1 polymer ?
#
loop_
_entity_poly.entity_id
_entity_poly.type
_entity_poly.pdbx_seq_one_letter_code
_entity_poly.pdbx_strand_id
1 'polypeptide(L)'
;ELLKLKEINKIDTANQEIKDNLEWIAPQEEPFNIIDNYNHYFYVVWRGDENDNWRIIKFKYNSSSKVLDTDIGDNSIVLVSTEKETYLGVKDNKTANYYYTYWIALHSAYYRKYIKAVYRWNLYTKEPNLVLDSDGDVKVQGEY
;
A
#
# COMPACT_ATOMS: atom_id res chain seq x y z
N GLU A 1 13.85 18.23 14.30
CA GLU A 1 13.57 16.87 13.77
C GLU A 1 12.44 16.84 12.77
N LEU A 2 11.23 17.31 13.15
CA LEU A 2 10.04 17.35 12.29
C LEU A 2 10.26 18.05 10.93
N LEU A 3 11.00 19.17 10.93
CA LEU A 3 11.32 19.95 9.72
C LEU A 3 12.18 19.17 8.72
N LYS A 4 13.15 18.36 9.20
CA LYS A 4 14.02 17.56 8.32
C LYS A 4 13.24 16.39 7.72
N LEU A 5 12.34 15.78 8.49
CA LEU A 5 11.46 14.70 8.03
C LEU A 5 10.45 15.17 6.97
N LYS A 6 9.91 16.38 7.10
CA LYS A 6 9.04 17.01 6.07
C LYS A 6 9.79 17.23 4.75
N GLU A 7 11.05 17.65 4.83
CA GLU A 7 11.84 17.97 3.65
C GLU A 7 12.24 16.72 2.85
N ILE A 8 12.51 15.61 3.53
CA ILE A 8 12.85 14.32 2.91
C ILE A 8 11.64 13.63 2.27
N ASN A 9 10.44 13.76 2.85
CA ASN A 9 9.23 13.05 2.41
C ASN A 9 8.29 13.89 1.53
N LYS A 10 8.77 14.99 0.94
CA LYS A 10 7.97 15.86 0.06
C LYS A 10 7.44 15.08 -1.14
N ILE A 11 6.11 14.94 -1.22
CA ILE A 11 5.42 14.50 -2.44
C ILE A 11 5.22 15.70 -3.34
N ASP A 12 5.75 15.64 -4.55
CA ASP A 12 5.50 16.67 -5.58
C ASP A 12 4.16 16.40 -6.27
N THR A 13 3.10 16.95 -5.68
CA THR A 13 1.75 16.95 -6.23
C THR A 13 1.18 18.37 -6.26
N ALA A 14 0.29 18.62 -7.23
CA ALA A 14 -0.43 19.88 -7.37
C ALA A 14 -1.62 20.00 -6.40
N ASN A 15 -1.99 18.92 -5.71
CA ASN A 15 -3.09 18.92 -4.75
C ASN A 15 -2.60 19.33 -3.35
N GLN A 16 -3.05 20.50 -2.88
CA GLN A 16 -2.56 21.13 -1.65
C GLN A 16 -2.99 20.36 -0.38
N GLU A 17 -4.16 19.73 -0.37
CA GLU A 17 -4.63 18.84 0.72
C GLU A 17 -3.82 17.55 0.79
N ILE A 18 -3.43 17.01 -0.38
CA ILE A 18 -2.49 15.89 -0.44
C ILE A 18 -1.12 16.33 0.09
N LYS A 19 -0.68 17.56 -0.18
CA LYS A 19 0.53 18.09 0.47
C LYS A 19 0.39 18.17 1.99
N ASP A 20 -0.71 18.70 2.50
CA ASP A 20 -0.86 18.97 3.93
C ASP A 20 -1.13 17.71 4.77
N ASN A 21 -1.84 16.71 4.21
CA ASN A 21 -2.15 15.44 4.87
C ASN A 21 -1.23 14.27 4.44
N LEU A 22 -0.76 14.23 3.18
CA LEU A 22 0.14 13.20 2.65
C LEU A 22 1.64 13.55 2.72
N GLU A 23 2.05 14.71 3.28
CA GLU A 23 3.44 14.92 3.73
C GLU A 23 3.94 13.82 4.70
N TRP A 24 3.00 13.13 5.35
CA TRP A 24 3.25 12.04 6.32
C TRP A 24 3.01 10.64 5.75
N ILE A 25 2.52 10.56 4.51
CA ILE A 25 2.29 9.33 3.78
C ILE A 25 3.35 9.24 2.70
N ALA A 26 4.46 8.56 2.96
CA ALA A 26 5.49 8.39 1.95
C ALA A 26 5.12 7.21 1.02
N PRO A 27 5.17 7.38 -0.33
CA PRO A 27 5.20 6.22 -1.21
C PRO A 27 6.37 5.35 -0.77
N GLN A 28 6.10 4.09 -0.52
CA GLN A 28 7.16 3.15 -0.21
C GLN A 28 7.72 2.66 -1.53
N GLU A 29 9.05 2.55 -1.62
CA GLU A 29 9.76 1.83 -2.70
C GLU A 29 10.48 0.57 -2.18
N GLU A 30 10.54 0.38 -0.86
CA GLU A 30 11.35 -0.63 -0.16
C GLU A 30 10.53 -1.56 0.75
N PRO A 31 11.08 -2.74 1.13
CA PRO A 31 10.34 -3.78 1.84
C PRO A 31 9.76 -3.36 3.19
N PHE A 32 8.72 -4.08 3.62
CA PHE A 32 8.12 -3.93 4.95
C PHE A 32 9.08 -4.30 6.10
N ASN A 33 10.31 -4.73 5.83
CA ASN A 33 11.24 -5.35 6.79
C ASN A 33 12.08 -4.38 7.61
N ILE A 34 11.83 -3.07 7.51
CA ILE A 34 12.46 -2.08 8.38
C ILE A 34 11.82 -2.16 9.77
N ILE A 35 12.62 -2.29 10.84
CA ILE A 35 12.14 -2.42 12.24
C ILE A 35 11.17 -1.29 12.64
N ASP A 36 11.36 -0.10 12.08
CA ASP A 36 10.47 1.05 12.25
C ASP A 36 9.01 0.72 11.84
N ASN A 37 8.81 -0.14 10.83
CA ASN A 37 7.49 -0.44 10.26
C ASN A 37 6.52 -1.15 11.21
N TYR A 38 6.98 -1.82 12.28
CA TYR A 38 6.12 -2.64 13.16
C TYR A 38 4.99 -1.88 13.86
N ASN A 39 5.08 -0.56 13.92
CA ASN A 39 4.05 0.28 14.51
C ASN A 39 3.33 1.19 13.52
N HIS A 40 3.66 1.09 12.22
CA HIS A 40 3.07 1.92 11.19
C HIS A 40 1.89 1.25 10.49
N TYR A 41 0.95 2.08 10.09
CA TYR A 41 -0.13 1.69 9.19
C TYR A 41 0.33 1.84 7.75
N PHE A 42 -0.07 0.88 6.94
CA PHE A 42 0.15 0.88 5.50
C PHE A 42 -1.19 0.95 4.79
N TYR A 43 -1.19 1.68 3.69
CA TYR A 43 -2.28 1.71 2.73
C TYR A 43 -1.80 1.14 1.42
N VAL A 44 -2.59 0.27 0.81
CA VAL A 44 -2.28 -0.27 -0.50
C VAL A 44 -3.45 -0.01 -1.43
N VAL A 45 -3.16 0.61 -2.57
CA VAL A 45 -4.09 0.76 -3.67
C VAL A 45 -3.90 -0.44 -4.59
N TRP A 46 -4.90 -1.32 -4.63
CA TRP A 46 -4.84 -2.58 -5.35
C TRP A 46 -6.14 -2.88 -6.11
N ARG A 47 -6.09 -3.89 -6.98
CA ARG A 47 -7.25 -4.53 -7.62
C ARG A 47 -6.91 -5.98 -7.92
N GLY A 48 -7.92 -6.84 -7.92
CA GLY A 48 -7.71 -8.27 -8.11
C GLY A 48 -7.74 -8.71 -9.58
N ASP A 49 -8.48 -8.00 -10.44
CA ASP A 49 -8.41 -8.12 -11.90
C ASP A 49 -8.01 -6.81 -12.58
N GLU A 50 -7.45 -6.85 -13.79
CA GLU A 50 -7.09 -5.65 -14.54
C GLU A 50 -8.29 -4.83 -15.02
N ASN A 51 -9.47 -5.45 -15.04
CA ASN A 51 -10.73 -4.81 -15.39
C ASN A 51 -11.50 -4.32 -14.15
N ASP A 52 -11.02 -4.62 -12.96
CA ASP A 52 -11.65 -4.19 -11.71
C ASP A 52 -11.31 -2.74 -11.37
N ASN A 53 -12.21 -2.13 -10.60
CA ASN A 53 -11.95 -0.86 -9.95
C ASN A 53 -10.82 -1.00 -8.93
N TRP A 54 -9.98 0.04 -8.85
CA TRP A 54 -9.03 0.19 -7.76
C TRP A 54 -9.76 0.29 -6.43
N ARG A 55 -9.13 -0.25 -5.39
CA ARG A 55 -9.58 -0.12 -4.01
C ARG A 55 -8.39 0.13 -3.10
N ILE A 56 -8.65 0.71 -1.94
CA ILE A 56 -7.63 0.98 -0.93
C ILE A 56 -7.88 0.08 0.29
N ILE A 57 -6.81 -0.57 0.75
CA ILE A 57 -6.83 -1.37 1.98
C ILE A 57 -5.90 -0.74 3.01
N LYS A 58 -6.24 -0.86 4.29
CA LYS A 58 -5.42 -0.39 5.41
C LYS A 58 -5.06 -1.57 6.31
N PHE A 59 -3.79 -1.68 6.70
CA PHE A 59 -3.37 -2.65 7.70
C PHE A 59 -2.23 -2.12 8.58
N LYS A 60 -2.17 -2.60 9.82
CA LYS A 60 -0.97 -2.43 10.66
C LYS A 60 0.02 -3.54 10.35
N TYR A 61 1.27 -3.17 10.10
CA TYR A 61 2.33 -4.13 9.82
C TYR A 61 2.77 -4.85 11.11
N ASN A 62 2.94 -6.17 11.02
CA ASN A 62 3.30 -7.02 12.16
C ASN A 62 4.11 -8.27 11.75
N SER A 63 4.82 -8.18 10.61
CA SER A 63 5.69 -9.23 10.03
C SER A 63 5.11 -10.64 9.94
N SER A 64 3.78 -10.78 9.93
CA SER A 64 3.08 -12.06 9.93
C SER A 64 2.37 -12.26 8.59
N SER A 65 2.44 -13.48 8.05
CA SER A 65 1.69 -13.85 6.85
C SER A 65 0.19 -13.71 7.08
N LYS A 66 -0.52 -13.02 6.20
CA LYS A 66 -1.97 -12.84 6.29
C LYS A 66 -2.57 -12.42 4.96
N VAL A 67 -3.82 -12.82 4.74
CA VAL A 67 -4.65 -12.20 3.70
C VAL A 67 -5.07 -10.82 4.19
N LEU A 68 -4.86 -9.80 3.37
CA LEU A 68 -5.22 -8.42 3.67
C LEU A 68 -6.60 -8.08 3.11
N ASP A 69 -6.91 -8.56 1.90
CA ASP A 69 -8.21 -8.40 1.23
C ASP A 69 -8.36 -9.42 0.09
N THR A 70 -9.59 -9.67 -0.34
CA THR A 70 -9.96 -10.60 -1.42
C THR A 70 -10.99 -9.95 -2.35
N ASP A 71 -10.83 -10.13 -3.66
CA ASP A 71 -11.79 -9.66 -4.66
C ASP A 71 -12.96 -10.64 -4.88
N ILE A 72 -13.88 -10.26 -5.76
CA ILE A 72 -15.02 -11.10 -6.15
C ILE A 72 -14.60 -12.33 -6.98
N GLY A 73 -13.40 -12.31 -7.57
CA GLY A 73 -12.80 -13.41 -8.33
C GLY A 73 -11.88 -14.30 -7.49
N ASP A 74 -11.93 -14.17 -6.16
CA ASP A 74 -11.08 -14.85 -5.16
C ASP A 74 -9.57 -14.55 -5.27
N ASN A 75 -9.17 -13.56 -6.06
CA ASN A 75 -7.82 -13.02 -6.02
C ASN A 75 -7.63 -12.28 -4.70
N SER A 76 -6.46 -12.43 -4.09
CA SER A 76 -6.21 -11.88 -2.76
C SER A 76 -4.91 -11.10 -2.71
N ILE A 77 -4.92 -9.95 -2.05
CA ILE A 77 -3.70 -9.27 -1.65
C ILE A 77 -3.26 -9.79 -0.28
N VAL A 78 -1.99 -10.10 -0.16
CA VAL A 78 -1.45 -10.87 0.96
C VAL A 78 -0.13 -10.29 1.45
N LEU A 79 0.12 -10.43 2.75
CA LEU A 79 1.48 -10.43 3.29
C LEU A 79 1.98 -11.86 3.36
N VAL A 80 3.20 -12.07 2.90
CA VAL A 80 3.91 -13.35 2.97
C VAL A 80 5.20 -13.13 3.72
N SER A 81 5.25 -13.64 4.95
CA SER A 81 6.44 -13.64 5.79
C SER A 81 7.26 -14.91 5.52
N THR A 82 8.55 -14.72 5.33
CA THR A 82 9.57 -15.77 5.21
C THR A 82 10.59 -15.60 6.34
N GLU A 83 11.54 -16.53 6.46
CA GLU A 83 12.62 -16.44 7.46
C GLU A 83 13.47 -15.16 7.32
N LYS A 84 13.55 -14.59 6.10
CA LYS A 84 14.40 -13.42 5.81
C LYS A 84 13.60 -12.12 5.75
N GLU A 85 12.38 -12.19 5.24
CA GLU A 85 11.62 -11.01 4.89
C GLU A 85 10.12 -11.27 4.74
N THR A 86 9.33 -10.22 4.97
CA THR A 86 7.93 -10.12 4.61
C THR A 86 7.76 -9.34 3.30
N TYR A 87 6.94 -9.90 2.43
CA TYR A 87 6.60 -9.30 1.14
C TYR A 87 5.10 -9.02 1.05
N LEU A 88 4.75 -8.01 0.25
CA LEU A 88 3.41 -7.84 -0.27
C LEU A 88 3.28 -8.59 -1.60
N GLY A 89 2.22 -9.38 -1.72
CA GLY A 89 1.95 -10.16 -2.90
C GLY A 89 0.48 -10.16 -3.30
N VAL A 90 0.22 -10.58 -4.53
CA VAL A 90 -1.12 -10.85 -5.04
C VAL A 90 -1.20 -12.33 -5.40
N LYS A 91 -2.16 -13.02 -4.78
CA LYS A 91 -2.53 -14.40 -5.09
C LYS A 91 -3.63 -14.35 -6.15
N ASP A 92 -3.30 -14.80 -7.36
CA ASP A 92 -4.25 -14.97 -8.46
C ASP A 92 -4.90 -16.36 -8.35
N ASN A 93 -6.24 -16.42 -8.30
CA ASN A 93 -6.97 -17.69 -8.18
C ASN A 93 -7.19 -18.38 -9.53
N LYS A 94 -7.00 -17.67 -10.66
CA LYS A 94 -7.15 -18.21 -12.02
C LYS A 94 -5.96 -19.07 -12.43
N THR A 95 -4.78 -18.79 -11.88
CA THR A 95 -3.60 -19.62 -12.07
C THR A 95 -3.41 -20.54 -10.88
N ALA A 96 -3.45 -21.85 -11.07
CA ALA A 96 -3.23 -22.87 -10.03
C ALA A 96 -1.87 -22.79 -9.30
N ASN A 97 -1.02 -21.83 -9.68
CA ASN A 97 0.25 -21.53 -9.06
C ASN A 97 0.11 -20.31 -8.16
N TYR A 98 0.48 -20.49 -6.89
CA TYR A 98 0.71 -19.44 -5.90
C TYR A 98 1.95 -18.62 -6.30
N TYR A 99 1.95 -17.96 -7.45
CA TYR A 99 2.94 -16.95 -7.74
C TYR A 99 2.62 -15.75 -6.87
N TYR A 100 3.20 -15.72 -5.67
CA TYR A 100 3.37 -14.47 -4.97
C TYR A 100 4.25 -13.60 -5.86
N THR A 101 3.60 -12.70 -6.58
CA THR A 101 4.34 -11.63 -7.24
C THR A 101 4.76 -10.70 -6.12
N TYR A 102 6.04 -10.74 -5.76
CA TYR A 102 6.54 -9.89 -4.70
C TYR A 102 6.73 -8.48 -5.24
N TRP A 103 6.11 -7.50 -4.59
CA TRP A 103 6.21 -6.09 -4.99
C TRP A 103 7.66 -5.62 -5.15
N ILE A 104 8.56 -6.05 -4.27
CA ILE A 104 9.98 -5.69 -4.26
C ILE A 104 10.79 -6.39 -5.36
N ALA A 105 10.43 -7.62 -5.73
CA ALA A 105 11.37 -8.46 -6.47
C ALA A 105 11.48 -8.10 -7.95
N LEU A 106 10.51 -7.37 -8.53
CA LEU A 106 10.47 -7.29 -9.99
C LEU A 106 10.11 -5.93 -10.61
N HIS A 107 9.49 -4.97 -9.90
CA HIS A 107 8.99 -3.70 -10.51
C HIS A 107 8.34 -3.90 -11.90
N SER A 108 7.82 -5.10 -12.17
CA SER A 108 7.58 -5.53 -13.55
C SER A 108 6.23 -5.00 -13.98
N ALA A 109 6.04 -4.84 -15.29
CA ALA A 109 4.75 -4.48 -15.86
C ALA A 109 3.61 -5.39 -15.36
N TYR A 110 3.94 -6.65 -15.02
CA TYR A 110 3.01 -7.62 -14.47
C TYR A 110 2.47 -7.23 -13.09
N TYR A 111 3.21 -6.49 -12.26
CA TYR A 111 2.74 -6.13 -10.91
C TYR A 111 1.91 -4.85 -10.89
N ARG A 112 2.26 -3.89 -11.76
CA ARG A 112 1.55 -2.61 -11.89
C ARG A 112 0.08 -2.78 -12.30
N LYS A 113 -0.29 -3.94 -12.84
CA LYS A 113 -1.71 -4.24 -13.13
C LYS A 113 -2.53 -4.53 -11.87
N TYR A 114 -1.92 -4.93 -10.76
CA TYR A 114 -2.66 -5.27 -9.54
C TYR A 114 -2.43 -4.28 -8.41
N ILE A 115 -1.27 -3.64 -8.32
CA ILE A 115 -0.95 -2.65 -7.28
C ILE A 115 -0.52 -1.35 -7.94
N LYS A 116 -1.29 -0.29 -7.66
CA LYS A 116 -1.04 1.07 -8.14
C LYS A 116 -0.05 1.80 -7.23
N ALA A 117 -0.21 1.67 -5.91
CA ALA A 117 0.62 2.38 -4.93
C ALA A 117 0.60 1.72 -3.55
N VAL A 118 1.68 1.93 -2.79
CA VAL A 118 1.82 1.55 -1.37
C VAL A 118 2.28 2.77 -0.59
N TYR A 119 1.64 3.00 0.55
CA TYR A 119 1.78 4.19 1.36
C TYR A 119 2.02 3.80 2.81
N ARG A 120 2.96 4.45 3.50
CA ARG A 120 3.19 4.26 4.94
C ARG A 120 2.82 5.52 5.71
N TRP A 121 1.99 5.38 6.75
CA TRP A 121 1.73 6.44 7.72
C TRP A 121 2.90 6.56 8.70
N ASN A 122 3.68 7.64 8.60
CA ASN A 122 4.94 7.81 9.33
C ASN A 122 4.77 8.31 10.77
N LEU A 123 3.57 8.70 11.20
CA LEU A 123 3.35 9.21 12.56
C LEU A 123 2.84 8.13 13.51
N TYR A 124 3.14 8.30 14.80
CA TYR A 124 2.60 7.49 15.90
C TYR A 124 1.23 7.98 16.39
N THR A 125 0.66 8.98 15.72
CA THR A 125 -0.67 9.54 15.99
C THR A 125 -1.75 8.79 15.23
N LYS A 126 -3.01 9.11 15.52
CA LYS A 126 -4.16 8.57 14.79
C LYS A 126 -3.99 8.78 13.28
N GLU A 127 -4.11 7.69 12.55
CA GLU A 127 -4.00 7.64 11.10
C GLU A 127 -5.29 8.12 10.43
N PRO A 128 -5.19 8.73 9.23
CA PRO A 128 -6.37 9.16 8.50
C PRO A 128 -7.12 7.95 7.92
N ASN A 129 -8.42 8.10 7.69
CA ASN A 129 -9.13 7.15 6.84
C ASN A 129 -8.94 7.60 5.39
N LEU A 130 -8.28 6.77 4.58
CA LEU A 130 -8.07 7.05 3.17
C LEU A 130 -9.13 6.34 2.32
N VAL A 131 -9.62 7.03 1.31
CA VAL A 131 -10.56 6.53 0.30
C VAL A 131 -10.03 6.83 -1.10
N LEU A 132 -10.64 6.24 -2.12
CA LEU A 132 -10.38 6.60 -3.51
C LEU A 132 -11.52 7.48 -4.04
N ASP A 133 -11.18 8.46 -4.87
CA ASP A 133 -12.16 9.20 -5.66
C ASP A 133 -12.56 8.43 -6.94
N SER A 134 -13.41 9.05 -7.77
CA SER A 134 -13.88 8.46 -9.03
C SER A 134 -12.77 8.18 -10.04
N ASP A 135 -11.64 8.88 -9.95
CA ASP A 135 -10.47 8.70 -10.83
C ASP A 135 -9.49 7.67 -10.25
N GLY A 136 -9.80 7.11 -9.08
CA GLY A 136 -8.97 6.13 -8.38
C GLY A 136 -7.77 6.77 -7.68
N ASP A 137 -7.84 8.06 -7.36
CA ASP A 137 -6.82 8.79 -6.63
C ASP A 137 -7.14 8.84 -5.14
N VAL A 138 -6.09 8.83 -4.31
CA VAL A 138 -6.21 8.72 -2.85
C VAL A 138 -6.62 10.06 -2.24
N LYS A 139 -7.60 10.01 -1.34
CA LYS A 139 -8.17 11.15 -0.60
C LYS A 139 -8.42 10.79 0.86
N VAL A 140 -8.64 11.79 1.71
CA VAL A 140 -9.05 11.59 3.11
C VAL A 140 -10.59 11.55 3.20
N GLN A 141 -11.12 10.62 3.99
CA GLN A 141 -12.57 10.45 4.17
C GLN A 141 -13.17 11.60 5.00
N GLY A 142 -14.20 12.26 4.46
CA GLY A 142 -14.98 13.30 5.17
C GLY A 142 -14.68 14.73 4.74
N GLU A 143 -13.89 14.93 3.68
CA GLU A 143 -13.52 16.24 3.13
C GLU A 143 -14.33 16.58 1.85
N TYR A 144 -15.52 16.00 1.66
CA TYR A 144 -16.41 16.26 0.49
C TYR A 144 -17.73 16.89 0.90
#